data_AF-A0A960CTD2-F1
#
_entry.id   AF-A0A960CTD2-F1
#
_cell.length_a   1.000
_cell.length_b   1.000
_cell.length_c   1.000
_cell.angle_alpha   90.00
_cell.angle_beta   90.00
_cell.angle_gamma   90.00
#
_symmetry.space_group_name_H-M   'P 1'
#
loop_
_entity.id
_entity.type
_entity.pdbx_description
1 polymer ?
#
loop_
_entity_poly.entity_id
_entity_poly.type
_entity_poly.pdbx_seq_one_letter_code
_entity_poly.pdbx_strand_id
1 'polypeptide(L)'
;EIPYPTAGARVDHLRHTAAYLKENAPKIPILIAGNGDRVLRIAARYADIIGLTGGTISDTADDPLAERIALVRDAAGDRFTNLELNMAITAVPTDDSGIPNLDLTRAYAPTATDEQLLAMPSVLSGTSRDIADRLRALRDRYGVTYFTVQDYHGAYFAKAIAELR
;
A
#
# COMPACT_ATOMS: atom_id res chain seq x y z
N GLU A 1 26.54 -17.76 -1.34
CA GLU A 1 25.10 -17.56 -1.15
C GLU A 1 24.89 -16.28 -0.32
N ILE A 2 23.91 -15.43 -0.66
CA ILE A 2 23.62 -14.25 0.15
C ILE A 2 22.92 -14.74 1.43
N PRO A 3 23.41 -14.41 2.64
CA PRO A 3 22.80 -14.88 3.88
C PRO A 3 21.31 -14.51 3.96
N TYR A 4 20.46 -15.44 4.40
CA TYR A 4 19.04 -15.21 4.65
C TYR A 4 18.71 -15.37 6.15
N PRO A 5 18.87 -14.30 6.95
CA PRO A 5 18.72 -14.38 8.40
C PRO A 5 17.24 -14.36 8.81
N THR A 6 16.96 -14.41 10.11
CA THR A 6 15.60 -14.38 10.67
C THR A 6 14.82 -13.13 10.26
N ALA A 7 13.49 -13.18 10.31
CA ALA A 7 12.65 -12.02 9.95
C ALA A 7 13.00 -10.77 10.78
N GLY A 8 13.21 -10.93 12.09
CA GLY A 8 13.64 -9.83 12.96
C GLY A 8 14.98 -9.22 12.55
N ALA A 9 15.98 -10.07 12.25
CA ALA A 9 17.29 -9.62 11.80
C ALA A 9 17.24 -8.91 10.45
N ARG A 10 16.38 -9.34 9.52
CA ARG A 10 16.15 -8.63 8.25
C ARG A 10 15.54 -7.24 8.48
N VAL A 11 14.60 -7.12 9.42
CA VAL A 11 14.00 -5.82 9.80
C VAL A 11 15.01 -4.91 10.52
N ASP A 12 15.91 -5.47 11.33
CA ASP A 12 17.03 -4.71 11.90
C ASP A 12 18.00 -4.19 10.84
N HIS A 13 18.31 -5.02 9.85
CA HIS A 13 19.14 -4.63 8.73
C HIS A 13 18.47 -3.55 7.86
N LEU A 14 17.15 -3.63 7.66
CA LEU A 14 16.37 -2.56 7.01
C LEU A 14 16.52 -1.23 7.75
N ARG A 15 16.38 -1.22 9.09
CA ARG A 15 16.59 0.00 9.89
C ARG A 15 18.00 0.56 9.72
N HIS A 16 19.01 -0.30 9.79
CA HIS A 16 20.40 0.10 9.60
C HIS A 16 20.63 0.74 8.23
N THR A 17 20.14 0.10 7.16
CA THR A 17 20.28 0.58 5.78
C THR A 17 19.55 1.92 5.57
N ALA A 18 18.33 2.05 6.09
CA ALA A 18 17.56 3.27 5.97
C ALA A 18 18.25 4.45 6.70
N ALA A 19 18.76 4.23 7.91
CA ALA A 19 19.53 5.24 8.64
C ALA A 19 20.80 5.65 7.88
N TYR A 20 21.55 4.67 7.37
CA TYR A 20 22.76 4.92 6.57
C TYR A 20 22.46 5.76 5.33
N LEU A 21 21.38 5.46 4.59
CA LEU A 21 20.99 6.22 3.40
C LEU A 21 20.54 7.63 3.73
N LYS A 22 19.81 7.85 4.84
CA LYS A 22 19.44 9.22 5.25
C LYS A 22 20.64 10.06 5.65
N GLU A 23 21.69 9.45 6.18
CA GLU A 23 22.95 10.13 6.50
C GLU A 23 23.82 10.39 5.26
N ASN A 24 24.02 9.39 4.41
CA ASN A 24 25.03 9.41 3.36
C ASN A 24 24.48 9.78 1.97
N ALA A 25 23.18 9.64 1.77
CA ALA A 25 22.50 9.94 0.50
C ALA A 25 21.15 10.66 0.73
N PRO A 26 21.11 11.78 1.49
CA PRO A 26 19.85 12.40 1.95
C PRO A 26 18.92 12.89 0.83
N LYS A 27 19.45 13.05 -0.39
CA LYS A 27 18.69 13.49 -1.57
C LYS A 27 18.00 12.35 -2.33
N ILE A 28 18.31 11.09 -2.04
CA ILE A 28 17.68 9.93 -2.68
C ILE A 28 16.42 9.57 -1.88
N PRO A 29 15.21 9.65 -2.47
CA PRO A 29 13.99 9.27 -1.78
C PRO A 29 14.00 7.78 -1.42
N ILE A 30 13.61 7.46 -0.18
CA ILE A 30 13.52 6.08 0.29
C ILE A 30 12.05 5.66 0.33
N LEU A 31 11.73 4.59 -0.41
CA LEU A 31 10.45 3.88 -0.28
C LEU A 31 10.64 2.65 0.62
N ILE A 32 9.80 2.53 1.66
CA ILE A 32 9.72 1.33 2.49
C ILE A 32 8.27 0.84 2.47
N ALA A 33 8.08 -0.42 2.04
CA ALA A 33 6.77 -1.05 1.98
C ALA A 33 6.64 -2.18 3.00
N GLY A 34 5.45 -2.34 3.58
CA GLY A 34 5.11 -3.44 4.48
C GLY A 34 3.99 -3.09 5.45
N ASN A 35 3.36 -4.10 6.05
CA ASN A 35 2.22 -3.90 6.95
C ASN A 35 2.53 -4.15 8.44
N GLY A 36 3.68 -4.76 8.75
CA GLY A 36 4.04 -5.08 10.13
C GLY A 36 4.44 -3.84 10.91
N ASP A 37 3.97 -3.72 12.16
CA ASP A 37 4.17 -2.55 13.03
C ASP A 37 5.64 -2.12 13.13
N ARG A 38 6.56 -3.08 13.24
CA ARG A 38 8.00 -2.79 13.33
C ARG A 38 8.55 -2.17 12.04
N VAL A 39 8.09 -2.63 10.88
CA VAL A 39 8.46 -2.07 9.57
C VAL A 39 7.86 -0.68 9.41
N LEU A 40 6.57 -0.52 9.73
CA LEU A 40 5.89 0.77 9.65
C LEU A 40 6.51 1.83 10.59
N ARG A 41 6.92 1.45 11.81
CA ARG A 41 7.64 2.35 12.73
C ARG A 41 9.05 2.74 12.23
N ILE A 42 9.68 1.91 11.39
CA ILE A 42 10.94 2.25 10.72
C ILE A 42 10.63 3.20 9.55
N ALA A 43 9.66 2.84 8.70
CA ALA A 43 9.24 3.63 7.55
C ALA A 43 8.82 5.06 7.97
N ALA A 44 8.01 5.19 9.01
CA ALA A 44 7.57 6.47 9.56
C ALA A 44 8.74 7.40 9.93
N ARG A 45 9.88 6.85 10.37
CA ARG A 45 11.05 7.63 10.76
C ARG A 45 12.00 7.96 9.61
N TYR A 46 12.21 7.01 8.70
CA TYR A 46 13.31 7.09 7.72
C TYR A 46 12.84 7.19 6.27
N ALA A 47 11.64 6.71 5.93
CA ALA A 47 11.17 6.75 4.56
C ALA A 47 10.69 8.16 4.18
N ASP A 48 10.70 8.38 2.86
CA ASP A 48 10.04 9.52 2.22
C ASP A 48 8.71 9.05 1.60
N ILE A 49 8.61 7.76 1.21
CA ILE A 49 7.40 7.13 0.68
C ILE A 49 7.11 5.84 1.47
N ILE A 50 5.87 5.62 1.89
CA ILE A 50 5.45 4.41 2.61
C ILE A 50 4.47 3.60 1.75
N GLY A 51 4.85 2.37 1.41
CA GLY A 51 4.00 1.45 0.65
C GLY A 51 3.11 0.59 1.54
N LEU A 52 1.80 0.68 1.33
CA LEU A 52 0.75 -0.02 2.06
C LEU A 52 -0.01 -0.99 1.13
N THR A 53 -0.66 -2.02 1.69
CA THR A 53 -1.53 -2.94 0.91
C THR A 53 -2.96 -3.01 1.44
N GLY A 54 -3.44 -1.96 2.11
CA GLY A 54 -4.81 -1.90 2.63
C GLY A 54 -5.02 -2.50 4.03
N GLY A 55 -3.97 -3.04 4.66
CA GLY A 55 -4.04 -3.66 5.99
C GLY A 55 -4.41 -5.15 5.96
N THR A 56 -4.58 -5.74 7.14
CA THR A 56 -5.01 -7.14 7.28
C THR A 56 -6.53 -7.22 7.23
N ILE A 57 -7.09 -8.24 6.59
CA ILE A 57 -8.53 -8.50 6.62
C ILE A 57 -8.98 -8.65 8.07
N SER A 58 -9.99 -7.88 8.46
CA SER A 58 -10.63 -7.97 9.76
C SER A 58 -12.07 -8.42 9.58
N ASP A 59 -12.53 -9.32 10.45
CA ASP A 59 -13.94 -9.72 10.54
C ASP A 59 -14.77 -8.73 11.38
N THR A 60 -14.12 -7.70 11.94
CA THR A 60 -14.78 -6.59 12.64
C THR A 60 -15.11 -5.45 11.68
N ALA A 61 -16.00 -4.54 12.09
CA ALA A 61 -16.28 -3.31 11.35
C ALA A 61 -15.11 -2.29 11.35
N ASP A 62 -13.95 -2.69 11.85
CA ASP A 62 -12.77 -1.83 11.93
C ASP A 62 -12.16 -1.64 10.54
N ASP A 63 -11.63 -0.44 10.30
CA ASP A 63 -10.97 -0.05 9.05
C ASP A 63 -9.46 -0.35 9.15
N PRO A 64 -8.97 -1.44 8.53
CA PRO A 64 -7.59 -1.87 8.76
C PRO A 64 -6.58 -0.88 8.21
N LEU A 65 -6.92 -0.16 7.13
CA LEU A 65 -6.05 0.86 6.56
C LEU A 65 -5.95 2.08 7.47
N ALA A 66 -7.08 2.53 8.05
CA ALA A 66 -7.07 3.62 9.03
C ALA A 66 -6.15 3.29 10.21
N GLU A 67 -6.20 2.05 10.72
CA GLU A 67 -5.34 1.59 11.80
C GLU A 67 -3.85 1.66 11.42
N ARG A 68 -3.47 1.15 10.24
CA ARG A 68 -2.08 1.22 9.76
C ARG A 68 -1.60 2.67 9.62
N ILE A 69 -2.44 3.56 9.10
CA ILE A 69 -2.11 4.97 8.93
C ILE A 69 -2.01 5.70 10.28
N ALA A 70 -2.88 5.37 11.24
CA ALA A 70 -2.80 5.91 12.59
C ALA A 70 -1.47 5.53 13.26
N LEU A 71 -1.03 4.28 13.11
CA LEU A 71 0.27 3.83 13.59
C LEU A 71 1.43 4.60 12.94
N VAL A 72 1.39 4.79 11.62
CA VAL A 72 2.40 5.58 10.91
C VAL A 72 2.41 7.03 11.40
N ARG A 73 1.24 7.65 11.58
CA ARG A 73 1.08 9.03 12.07
C ARG A 73 1.65 9.20 13.47
N ASP A 74 1.32 8.30 14.39
CA ASP A 74 1.87 8.28 15.75
C ASP A 74 3.40 8.15 15.73
N ALA A 75 3.92 7.19 14.96
CA ALA A 75 5.35 6.93 14.90
C ALA A 75 6.16 8.04 14.20
N ALA A 76 5.54 8.77 13.28
CA ALA A 76 6.16 9.88 12.53
C ALA A 76 6.10 11.20 13.32
N GLY A 77 5.02 11.48 14.04
CA GLY A 77 4.79 12.80 14.64
C GLY A 77 4.76 13.90 13.56
N ASP A 78 5.48 15.00 13.80
CA ASP A 78 5.45 16.19 12.93
C ASP A 78 5.87 15.94 11.48
N ARG A 79 6.73 14.93 11.22
CA ARG A 79 7.17 14.63 9.84
C ARG A 79 6.10 13.93 9.01
N PHE A 80 4.98 13.51 9.60
CA PHE A 80 3.95 12.78 8.86
C PHE A 80 3.47 13.54 7.63
N THR A 81 3.36 14.87 7.71
CA THR A 81 2.95 15.73 6.59
C THR A 81 3.93 15.76 5.42
N ASN A 82 5.18 15.29 5.63
CA ASN A 82 6.21 15.18 4.60
C ASN A 82 6.27 13.78 3.98
N LEU A 83 5.51 12.81 4.49
CA LEU A 83 5.48 11.46 3.96
C LEU A 83 4.49 11.37 2.81
N GLU A 84 4.90 10.73 1.72
CA GLU A 84 3.97 10.30 0.68
C GLU A 84 3.45 8.89 1.00
N LEU A 85 2.13 8.71 0.93
CA LEU A 85 1.50 7.42 1.14
C LEU A 85 1.24 6.75 -0.21
N ASN A 86 1.91 5.61 -0.41
CA ASN A 86 1.73 4.73 -1.54
C ASN A 86 0.82 3.53 -1.17
N MET A 87 0.00 3.09 -2.11
CA MET A 87 -0.76 1.84 -1.99
C MET A 87 -0.54 0.93 -3.19
N ALA A 88 -0.15 -0.31 -2.90
CA ALA A 88 -0.14 -1.37 -3.89
C ALA A 88 -1.56 -1.91 -4.08
N ILE A 89 -2.06 -1.77 -5.30
CA ILE A 89 -3.32 -2.33 -5.77
C ILE A 89 -3.05 -3.74 -6.29
N THR A 90 -3.72 -4.72 -5.70
CA THR A 90 -3.50 -6.15 -5.96
C THR A 90 -4.47 -6.72 -6.97
N ALA A 91 -5.56 -6.01 -7.29
CA ALA A 91 -6.58 -6.47 -8.22
C ALA A 91 -7.29 -5.29 -8.88
N VAL A 92 -7.36 -5.34 -10.21
CA VAL A 92 -8.07 -4.38 -11.09
C VAL A 92 -8.72 -5.20 -12.21
N PRO A 93 -9.90 -4.83 -12.73
CA PRO A 93 -10.43 -5.48 -13.92
C PRO A 93 -9.47 -5.34 -15.10
N THR A 94 -9.41 -6.35 -15.95
CA THR A 94 -8.61 -6.32 -17.19
C THR A 94 -9.45 -6.07 -18.44
N ASP A 95 -10.78 -6.04 -18.28
CA ASP A 95 -11.78 -5.79 -19.32
C ASP A 95 -12.97 -5.01 -18.75
N ASP A 96 -13.97 -4.74 -19.60
CA ASP A 96 -15.14 -3.94 -19.26
C ASP A 96 -16.21 -4.71 -18.44
N SER A 97 -15.93 -5.94 -17.99
CA SER A 97 -16.83 -6.67 -17.08
C SER A 97 -16.93 -5.99 -15.70
N GLY A 98 -15.91 -5.21 -15.32
CA GLY A 98 -15.78 -4.63 -14.00
C GLY A 98 -15.42 -5.64 -12.90
N ILE A 99 -15.12 -6.88 -13.25
CA ILE A 99 -14.77 -7.94 -12.29
C ILE A 99 -13.25 -8.11 -12.30
N PRO A 100 -12.55 -7.87 -11.17
CA PRO A 100 -11.12 -8.11 -11.11
C PRO A 100 -10.79 -9.59 -10.89
N ASN A 101 -9.64 -10.02 -11.41
CA ASN A 101 -9.05 -11.29 -11.00
C ASN A 101 -8.47 -11.13 -9.57
N LEU A 102 -8.84 -12.04 -8.67
CA LEU A 102 -8.46 -11.98 -7.25
C LEU A 102 -7.25 -12.85 -6.87
N ASP A 103 -6.64 -13.56 -7.82
CA ASP A 103 -5.59 -14.57 -7.55
C ASP A 103 -4.39 -13.97 -6.80
N LEU A 104 -3.93 -12.78 -7.22
CA LEU A 104 -2.84 -12.09 -6.55
C LEU A 104 -3.22 -11.67 -5.12
N THR A 105 -4.40 -11.08 -4.93
CA THR A 105 -4.88 -10.70 -3.58
C THR A 105 -5.01 -11.93 -2.70
N ARG A 106 -5.55 -13.04 -3.22
CA ARG A 106 -5.72 -14.31 -2.51
C ARG A 106 -4.40 -14.96 -2.12
N ALA A 107 -3.33 -14.79 -2.91
CA ALA A 107 -2.01 -15.28 -2.53
C ALA A 107 -1.50 -14.66 -1.20
N TYR A 108 -1.93 -13.44 -0.88
CA TYR A 108 -1.61 -12.77 0.39
C TYR A 108 -2.66 -12.99 1.49
N ALA A 109 -3.86 -13.42 1.13
CA ALA A 109 -4.97 -13.70 2.04
C ALA A 109 -5.68 -15.02 1.66
N PRO A 110 -5.01 -16.19 1.81
CA PRO A 110 -5.46 -17.44 1.22
C PRO A 110 -6.76 -18.00 1.83
N THR A 111 -7.09 -17.58 3.06
CA THR A 111 -8.28 -18.04 3.78
C THR A 111 -9.48 -17.12 3.63
N ALA A 112 -9.33 -15.99 2.93
CA ALA A 112 -10.39 -14.99 2.79
C ALA A 112 -11.41 -15.38 1.72
N THR A 113 -12.67 -15.04 1.95
CA THR A 113 -13.74 -15.16 0.96
C THR A 113 -13.60 -14.10 -0.13
N ASP A 114 -14.19 -14.33 -1.30
CA ASP A 114 -14.21 -13.36 -2.40
C ASP A 114 -14.81 -12.02 -1.98
N GLU A 115 -15.85 -12.06 -1.13
CA GLU A 115 -16.48 -10.87 -0.55
C GLU A 115 -15.49 -10.08 0.31
N GLN A 116 -14.74 -10.75 1.19
CA GLN A 116 -13.71 -10.12 2.01
C GLN A 116 -12.59 -9.52 1.15
N LEU A 117 -12.15 -10.23 0.10
CA LEU A 117 -11.13 -9.75 -0.83
C LEU A 117 -11.61 -8.51 -1.60
N LEU A 118 -12.84 -8.53 -2.13
CA LEU A 118 -13.43 -7.41 -2.88
C LEU A 118 -13.64 -6.17 -2.01
N ALA A 119 -13.79 -6.34 -0.69
CA ALA A 119 -13.90 -5.23 0.25
C ALA A 119 -12.54 -4.57 0.59
N MET A 120 -11.42 -5.19 0.24
CA MET A 120 -10.09 -4.67 0.58
C MET A 120 -9.80 -3.34 -0.14
N PRO A 121 -9.15 -2.36 0.52
CA PRO A 121 -8.74 -1.11 -0.12
C PRO A 121 -7.84 -1.27 -1.34
N SER A 122 -7.06 -2.36 -1.39
CA SER A 122 -6.15 -2.69 -2.50
C SER A 122 -6.84 -3.37 -3.69
N VAL A 123 -8.15 -3.60 -3.64
CA VAL A 123 -8.93 -4.22 -4.71
C VAL A 123 -9.87 -3.18 -5.30
N LEU A 124 -9.79 -3.02 -6.62
CA LEU A 124 -10.60 -2.09 -7.40
C LEU A 124 -11.55 -2.91 -8.28
N SER A 125 -12.82 -2.53 -8.28
CA SER A 125 -13.90 -3.21 -9.00
C SER A 125 -14.80 -2.19 -9.70
N GLY A 126 -15.51 -2.63 -10.73
CA GLY A 126 -16.44 -1.81 -11.49
C GLY A 126 -15.80 -1.12 -12.70
N THR A 127 -16.48 -0.09 -13.17
CA THR A 127 -16.08 0.70 -14.33
C THR A 127 -14.87 1.58 -14.03
N SER A 128 -14.24 2.14 -15.06
CA SER A 128 -13.15 3.11 -14.89
C SER A 128 -13.53 4.31 -14.00
N ARG A 129 -14.80 4.73 -14.03
CA ARG A 129 -15.33 5.80 -13.18
C ARG A 129 -15.44 5.37 -11.72
N ASP A 130 -15.98 4.18 -11.46
CA ASP A 130 -16.06 3.63 -10.09
C ASP A 130 -14.66 3.52 -9.47
N ILE A 131 -13.68 3.10 -10.28
CA ILE A 131 -12.27 3.03 -9.88
C ILE A 131 -11.71 4.43 -9.59
N ALA A 132 -11.92 5.41 -10.47
CA ALA A 132 -11.45 6.78 -10.24
C ALA A 132 -12.05 7.39 -8.97
N ASP A 133 -13.35 7.17 -8.72
CA ASP A 133 -14.03 7.64 -7.52
C ASP A 133 -13.50 6.94 -6.26
N ARG A 134 -13.20 5.65 -6.34
CA ARG A 134 -12.53 4.92 -5.26
C ARG A 134 -11.16 5.49 -4.94
N LEU A 135 -10.35 5.82 -5.95
CA LEU A 135 -9.03 6.43 -5.76
C LEU A 135 -9.13 7.84 -5.11
N ARG A 136 -10.11 8.65 -5.54
CA ARG A 136 -10.40 9.94 -4.88
C ARG A 136 -10.79 9.74 -3.42
N ALA A 137 -11.68 8.79 -3.13
CA ALA A 137 -12.08 8.48 -1.77
C ALA A 137 -10.90 8.02 -0.89
N LEU A 138 -9.97 7.23 -1.45
CA LEU A 138 -8.76 6.82 -0.74
C LEU A 138 -7.86 8.00 -0.41
N ARG A 139 -7.67 8.92 -1.37
CA ARG A 139 -6.93 10.16 -1.15
C ARG A 139 -7.60 11.04 -0.09
N ASP A 140 -8.88 11.29 -0.24
CA ASP A 140 -9.61 12.27 0.58
C ASP A 140 -9.77 11.76 2.03
N ARG A 141 -9.99 10.45 2.22
CA ARG A 141 -10.15 9.85 3.55
C ARG A 141 -8.82 9.56 4.25
N TYR A 142 -7.81 9.10 3.51
CA TYR A 142 -6.60 8.54 4.11
C TYR A 142 -5.31 9.29 3.76
N GLY A 143 -5.34 10.17 2.76
CA GLY A 143 -4.16 10.87 2.25
C GLY A 143 -3.27 10.03 1.32
N VAL A 144 -3.80 8.94 0.75
CA VAL A 144 -3.06 8.11 -0.22
C VAL A 144 -3.01 8.81 -1.57
N THR A 145 -1.80 9.15 -2.03
CA THR A 145 -1.60 9.95 -3.26
C THR A 145 -0.87 9.19 -4.37
N TYR A 146 -0.22 8.07 -4.04
CA TYR A 146 0.51 7.26 -5.00
C TYR A 146 -0.07 5.84 -5.05
N PHE A 147 -0.48 5.37 -6.22
CA PHE A 147 -0.99 4.02 -6.43
C PHE A 147 -0.09 3.23 -7.37
N THR A 148 0.18 1.98 -7.02
CA THR A 148 0.97 1.05 -7.84
C THR A 148 0.08 -0.11 -8.27
N VAL A 149 0.06 -0.42 -9.57
CA VAL A 149 -0.65 -1.58 -10.13
C VAL A 149 0.35 -2.53 -10.77
N GLN A 150 -0.05 -3.79 -10.96
CA GLN A 150 0.72 -4.73 -11.78
C GLN A 150 0.70 -4.32 -13.26
N ASP A 151 1.77 -4.64 -13.99
CA ASP A 151 1.93 -4.26 -15.41
C ASP A 151 0.73 -4.69 -16.28
N TYR A 152 0.24 -5.91 -16.08
CA TYR A 152 -0.89 -6.45 -16.84
C TYR A 152 -2.23 -5.75 -16.55
N HIS A 153 -2.35 -4.97 -15.46
CA HIS A 153 -3.50 -4.11 -15.21
C HIS A 153 -3.40 -2.75 -15.93
N GLY A 154 -2.23 -2.38 -16.45
CA GLY A 154 -1.92 -1.02 -16.91
C GLY A 154 -2.86 -0.50 -18.00
N ALA A 155 -3.22 -1.35 -18.98
CA ALA A 155 -4.09 -0.96 -20.08
C ALA A 155 -5.50 -0.56 -19.61
N TYR A 156 -6.11 -1.32 -18.69
CA TYR A 156 -7.42 -0.98 -18.15
C TYR A 156 -7.33 0.17 -17.15
N PHE A 157 -6.33 0.18 -16.27
CA PHE A 157 -6.13 1.25 -15.29
C PHE A 157 -5.93 2.63 -15.93
N ALA A 158 -5.34 2.69 -17.12
CA ALA A 158 -5.23 3.93 -17.90
C ALA A 158 -6.60 4.59 -18.19
N LYS A 159 -7.69 3.81 -18.32
CA LYS A 159 -9.05 4.35 -18.46
C LYS A 159 -9.47 5.10 -17.20
N ALA A 160 -9.16 4.58 -16.01
CA ALA A 160 -9.46 5.26 -14.74
C ALA A 160 -8.62 6.55 -14.58
N ILE A 161 -7.36 6.56 -15.03
CA ILE A 161 -6.54 7.78 -15.06
C ILE A 161 -7.18 8.87 -15.92
N ALA A 162 -7.82 8.51 -17.05
CA ALA A 162 -8.51 9.48 -17.89
C ALA A 162 -9.71 10.14 -17.18
N GLU A 163 -10.40 9.42 -16.29
CA GLU A 163 -11.53 9.95 -15.49
C GLU A 163 -11.06 10.85 -14.33
N LEU A 164 -9.76 10.88 -14.00
CA LEU A 164 -9.18 11.72 -12.94
C LEU A 164 -8.77 13.13 -13.42
N ARG A 165 -8.88 13.40 -14.72
CA ARG A 165 -8.50 14.67 -15.34
C ARG A 165 -9.55 15.77 -15.17
#